data_AF-A0A8A3S5Q2-F1
#
_entry.id   AF-A0A8A3S5Q2-F1
#
_cell.length_a   1.000
_cell.length_b   1.000
_cell.length_c   1.000
_cell.angle_alpha   90.00
_cell.angle_beta   90.00
_cell.angle_gamma   90.00
#
_symmetry.space_group_name_H-M   'P 1'
#
loop_
_entity.id
_entity.type
_entity.pdbx_description
1 polymer ?
#
loop_
_entity_poly.entity_id
_entity_poly.type
_entity_poly.pdbx_seq_one_letter_code
_entity_poly.pdbx_strand_id
1 'polypeptide(L)'
;MDQTNLRRGKILVLVAAALVAAVIVSVLLIDLNRKAEIEEQKEAIRQVIPGIDEKDLDALLSMQVYAAYGQIRKGQNLPVTLKAADAVLEDQHRFYPEGPIFGYGINYLGCIMIFLDENVSEDRATMDEIYQIIDSHANATEPGNTPVLFIRNPQFQLDMEKV
;
A
#
# COMPACT_ATOMS: atom_id res chain seq x y z
N MET A 1 -2.92 -61.29 18.62
CA MET A 1 -2.93 -59.82 18.41
C MET A 1 -3.16 -59.58 16.93
N ASP A 2 -4.26 -58.91 16.57
CA ASP A 2 -4.83 -58.89 15.23
C ASP A 2 -4.03 -57.98 14.26
N GLN A 3 -3.46 -58.57 13.20
CA GLN A 3 -2.63 -57.85 12.22
C GLN A 3 -3.37 -56.73 11.50
N THR A 4 -4.71 -56.83 11.39
CA THR A 4 -5.52 -55.81 10.72
C THR A 4 -5.59 -54.50 11.51
N ASN A 5 -5.68 -54.58 12.84
CA ASN A 5 -5.69 -53.41 13.73
C ASN A 5 -4.33 -52.68 13.74
N LEU A 6 -3.22 -53.43 13.69
CA LEU A 6 -1.88 -52.86 13.59
C LEU A 6 -1.66 -52.11 12.25
N ARG A 7 -2.21 -52.65 11.15
CA ARG A 7 -2.12 -52.02 9.82
C ARG A 7 -2.95 -50.74 9.73
N ARG A 8 -4.15 -50.74 10.30
CA ARG A 8 -5.02 -49.54 10.38
C ARG A 8 -4.39 -48.44 11.25
N GLY A 9 -3.80 -48.79 12.40
CA GLY A 9 -3.10 -47.83 13.25
C GLY A 9 -1.91 -47.16 12.55
N LYS A 10 -1.10 -47.93 11.81
CA LYS A 10 0.01 -47.39 11.00
C LYS A 10 -0.47 -46.44 9.90
N ILE A 11 -1.55 -46.78 9.20
CA ILE A 11 -2.14 -45.91 8.18
C ILE A 11 -2.65 -44.61 8.81
N LEU A 12 -3.30 -44.67 9.97
CA LEU A 12 -3.82 -43.50 10.67
C LEU A 12 -2.69 -42.53 11.08
N VAL A 13 -1.58 -43.07 11.60
CA VAL A 13 -0.40 -42.28 11.97
C VAL A 13 0.26 -41.63 10.74
N LEU A 14 0.35 -42.34 9.62
CA LEU A 14 0.89 -41.79 8.37
C LEU A 14 0.00 -40.67 7.82
N VAL A 15 -1.32 -40.82 7.86
CA VAL A 15 -2.27 -39.78 7.44
C VAL A 15 -2.15 -38.55 8.35
N ALA A 16 -2.09 -38.74 9.67
CA ALA A 16 -1.89 -37.64 10.61
C ALA A 16 -0.56 -36.91 10.37
N ALA A 17 0.53 -37.64 10.14
CA ALA A 17 1.84 -37.05 9.83
C ALA A 17 1.82 -36.26 8.51
N ALA A 18 1.14 -36.78 7.48
CA ALA A 18 0.98 -36.08 6.20
C ALA A 18 0.17 -34.79 6.33
N LEU A 19 -0.89 -34.77 7.14
CA LEU A 19 -1.68 -33.57 7.41
C LEU A 19 -0.86 -32.50 8.14
N VAL A 20 -0.09 -32.90 9.16
CA VAL A 20 0.80 -31.98 9.88
C VAL A 20 1.85 -31.39 8.93
N ALA A 21 2.47 -32.22 8.09
CA ALA A 21 3.42 -31.76 7.08
C ALA A 21 2.77 -30.77 6.09
N ALA A 22 1.55 -31.05 5.62
CA ALA A 22 0.83 -30.16 4.71
C ALA A 22 0.52 -28.78 5.35
N VAL A 23 0.15 -28.74 6.63
CA VAL A 23 -0.07 -27.49 7.37
C VAL A 23 1.24 -26.70 7.51
N ILE A 24 2.34 -27.36 7.89
CA ILE A 24 3.65 -26.71 8.01
C ILE A 24 4.09 -26.10 6.67
N VAL A 25 3.96 -26.87 5.58
CA VAL A 25 4.30 -26.39 4.23
C VAL A 25 3.43 -25.20 3.85
N SER A 26 2.13 -25.24 4.14
CA SER A 26 1.20 -24.13 3.83
C SER A 26 1.59 -22.85 4.56
N VAL A 27 1.92 -22.94 5.86
CA VAL A 27 2.38 -21.79 6.66
C VAL A 27 3.69 -21.23 6.11
N LEU A 28 4.64 -22.09 5.73
CA LEU A 28 5.90 -21.66 5.13
C LEU A 28 5.71 -20.96 3.78
N LEU A 29 4.79 -21.46 2.93
CA LEU A 29 4.47 -20.83 1.66
C LEU A 29 3.84 -19.44 1.85
N ILE A 30 2.96 -19.29 2.84
CA ILE A 30 2.36 -17.98 3.19
C ILE A 30 3.45 -17.00 3.65
N ASP A 31 4.37 -17.44 4.50
CA ASP A 31 5.46 -16.58 5.00
C ASP A 31 6.43 -16.16 3.87
N LEU A 32 6.75 -17.08 2.95
CA LEU A 32 7.58 -16.78 1.78
C LEU A 32 6.89 -15.78 0.84
N ASN A 33 5.60 -15.98 0.56
CA ASN A 33 4.84 -15.08 -0.30
C ASN A 33 4.78 -13.67 0.31
N ARG A 34 4.49 -13.56 1.60
CA ARG A 34 4.46 -12.28 2.32
C ARG A 34 5.82 -11.57 2.28
N LYS A 35 6.93 -12.30 2.43
CA LYS A 35 8.28 -11.73 2.32
C LYS A 35 8.57 -11.20 0.92
N ALA A 36 8.16 -11.93 -0.12
CA ALA A 36 8.32 -11.49 -1.50
C ALA A 36 7.54 -10.19 -1.77
N GLU A 37 6.28 -10.11 -1.32
CA GLU A 37 5.45 -8.90 -1.46
C GLU A 37 6.07 -7.69 -0.75
N ILE A 38 6.60 -7.87 0.46
CA ILE A 38 7.29 -6.80 1.20
C ILE A 38 8.54 -6.32 0.46
N GLU A 39 9.34 -7.24 -0.07
CA GLU A 39 10.54 -6.87 -0.83
C GLU A 39 10.20 -6.19 -2.17
N GLU A 40 9.12 -6.60 -2.84
CA GLU A 40 8.61 -5.91 -4.04
C GLU A 40 8.19 -4.47 -3.70
N GLN A 41 7.45 -4.27 -2.61
CA GLN A 41 7.05 -2.93 -2.16
C GLN A 41 8.25 -2.07 -1.78
N LYS A 42 9.25 -2.64 -1.08
CA LYS A 42 10.50 -1.94 -0.77
C LYS A 42 11.19 -1.46 -2.03
N GLU A 43 11.28 -2.32 -3.04
CA GLU A 43 11.94 -1.99 -4.29
C GLU A 43 11.18 -0.89 -5.05
N ALA A 44 9.85 -0.95 -5.10
CA ALA A 44 9.04 0.11 -5.68
C ALA A 44 9.27 1.46 -4.98
N ILE A 45 9.37 1.49 -3.65
CA ILE A 45 9.67 2.70 -2.88
C ILE A 45 11.09 3.19 -3.18
N ARG A 46 12.10 2.31 -3.22
CA ARG A 46 13.49 2.68 -3.53
C ARG A 46 13.63 3.26 -4.94
N GLN A 47 12.83 2.78 -5.90
CA GLN A 47 12.82 3.33 -7.26
C GLN A 47 12.31 4.77 -7.29
N VAL A 48 11.30 5.11 -6.47
CA VAL A 48 10.75 6.48 -6.43
C VAL A 48 11.46 7.41 -5.44
N ILE A 49 12.13 6.85 -4.42
CA ILE A 49 12.95 7.60 -3.44
C ILE A 49 14.39 7.06 -3.44
N PRO A 50 15.22 7.42 -4.43
CA PRO A 50 16.58 6.91 -4.52
C PRO A 50 17.41 7.31 -3.29
N GLY A 51 18.05 6.34 -2.66
CA GLY A 51 18.93 6.56 -1.51
C GLY A 51 18.21 6.75 -0.17
N ILE A 52 16.91 6.41 -0.08
CA ILE A 52 16.20 6.30 1.20
C ILE A 52 16.95 5.34 2.15
N ASP A 53 17.07 5.71 3.42
CA ASP A 53 17.68 4.84 4.43
C ASP A 53 16.71 3.76 4.92
N GLU A 54 17.22 2.70 5.52
CA GLU A 54 16.38 1.56 5.95
C GLU A 54 15.37 1.95 7.04
N LYS A 55 15.67 2.93 7.89
CA LYS A 55 14.76 3.37 8.95
C LYS A 55 13.56 4.10 8.35
N ASP A 56 13.82 5.00 7.40
CA ASP A 56 12.80 5.76 6.69
C ASP A 56 11.97 4.84 5.78
N LEU A 57 12.61 3.85 5.15
CA LEU A 57 11.93 2.81 4.38
C LEU A 57 10.99 1.98 5.26
N ASP A 58 11.46 1.49 6.41
CA ASP A 58 10.64 0.75 7.37
C ASP A 58 9.46 1.60 7.88
N ALA A 59 9.69 2.90 8.11
CA ALA A 59 8.63 3.82 8.49
C ALA A 59 7.55 3.93 7.39
N LEU A 60 7.93 4.05 6.11
CA LEU A 60 6.99 4.06 4.99
C LEU A 60 6.22 2.73 4.86
N LEU A 61 6.88 1.59 5.01
CA LEU A 61 6.21 0.27 4.97
C LEU A 61 5.16 0.13 6.07
N SER A 62 5.43 0.68 7.26
CA SER A 62 4.47 0.65 8.37
C SER A 62 3.18 1.42 8.08
N MET A 63 3.20 2.35 7.11
CA MET A 63 2.02 3.11 6.70
C MET A 63 1.10 2.33 5.75
N GLN A 64 1.48 1.14 5.27
CA GLN A 64 0.73 0.40 4.23
C GLN A 64 0.66 1.15 2.89
N VAL A 65 1.83 1.50 2.36
CA VAL A 65 1.96 2.05 1.00
C VAL A 65 1.42 1.02 -0.01
N TYR A 66 0.35 1.40 -0.69
CA TYR A 66 -0.31 0.60 -1.72
C TYR A 66 0.32 0.84 -3.10
N ALA A 67 0.67 2.09 -3.42
CA ALA A 67 1.32 2.45 -4.67
C ALA A 67 2.26 3.64 -4.48
N ALA A 68 3.31 3.70 -5.29
CA ALA A 68 4.33 4.75 -5.23
C ALA A 68 4.65 5.26 -6.64
N TYR A 69 4.64 6.58 -6.81
CA TYR A 69 4.89 7.28 -8.08
C TYR A 69 5.97 8.34 -7.87
N GLY A 70 6.89 8.52 -8.83
CA GLY A 70 8.14 9.27 -8.60
C GLY A 70 8.34 10.57 -9.38
N GLN A 71 7.41 11.02 -10.23
CA GLN A 71 7.71 12.05 -11.25
C GLN A 71 7.04 13.42 -11.06
N ILE A 72 6.66 13.82 -9.84
CA ILE A 72 6.18 15.20 -9.65
C ILE A 72 7.35 16.18 -9.77
N ARG A 73 7.16 17.17 -10.64
CA ARG A 73 8.21 18.09 -11.10
C ARG A 73 8.85 18.93 -9.96
N LYS A 74 10.12 19.33 -10.10
CA LYS A 74 10.95 19.87 -9.00
C LYS A 74 10.83 21.39 -8.93
N GLY A 75 11.05 21.97 -7.75
CA GLY A 75 11.05 23.43 -7.54
C GLY A 75 9.71 24.00 -7.08
N GLN A 76 8.83 23.14 -6.57
CA GLN A 76 7.45 23.49 -6.29
C GLN A 76 7.21 23.91 -4.84
N ASN A 77 6.24 24.79 -4.66
CA ASN A 77 5.54 24.94 -3.40
C ASN A 77 4.48 23.83 -3.34
N LEU A 78 4.84 22.69 -2.74
CA LEU A 78 3.96 21.51 -2.67
C LEU A 78 2.59 21.82 -2.04
N PRO A 79 2.48 22.62 -0.96
CA PRO A 79 1.18 23.07 -0.45
C PRO A 79 0.30 23.78 -1.50
N VAL A 80 0.90 24.63 -2.35
CA VAL A 80 0.15 25.32 -3.42
C VAL A 80 -0.32 24.34 -4.49
N THR A 81 0.54 23.40 -4.87
CA THR A 81 0.22 22.36 -5.86
C THR A 81 -0.94 21.48 -5.39
N LEU A 82 -0.87 21.01 -4.15
CA LEU A 82 -1.93 20.21 -3.55
C LEU A 82 -3.23 21.00 -3.43
N LYS A 83 -3.17 22.26 -3.01
CA LYS A 83 -4.36 23.12 -2.95
C LYS A 83 -5.00 23.37 -4.33
N ALA A 84 -4.21 23.42 -5.40
CA ALA A 84 -4.75 23.55 -6.75
C ALA A 84 -5.41 22.25 -7.23
N ALA A 85 -4.79 21.10 -6.94
CA ALA A 85 -5.34 19.78 -7.25
C ALA A 85 -6.62 19.49 -6.43
N ASP A 86 -6.67 19.96 -5.18
CA ASP A 86 -7.81 19.82 -4.27
C ASP A 86 -9.14 20.20 -4.91
N ALA A 87 -9.19 21.37 -5.56
CA ALA A 87 -10.40 21.87 -6.20
C ALA A 87 -10.90 20.95 -7.34
N VAL A 88 -9.99 20.29 -8.06
CA VAL A 88 -10.34 19.36 -9.13
C VAL A 88 -10.74 18.00 -8.57
N LEU A 89 -10.06 17.52 -7.53
CA LEU A 89 -10.41 16.29 -6.84
C LEU A 89 -11.81 16.39 -6.20
N GLU A 90 -12.15 17.55 -5.63
CA GLU A 90 -13.47 17.86 -5.09
C GLU A 90 -14.55 17.86 -6.17
N ASP A 91 -14.33 18.59 -7.28
CA ASP A 91 -15.28 18.65 -8.41
C ASP A 91 -15.55 17.26 -9.02
N GLN A 92 -14.53 16.41 -9.04
CA GLN A 92 -14.63 15.02 -9.48
C GLN A 92 -15.14 14.04 -8.42
N HIS A 93 -15.57 14.52 -7.25
CA HIS A 93 -16.08 13.70 -6.14
C HIS A 93 -15.10 12.59 -5.72
N ARG A 94 -13.80 12.89 -5.69
CA ARG A 94 -12.74 11.93 -5.32
C ARG A 94 -12.55 11.80 -3.82
N PHE A 95 -13.08 12.73 -3.03
CA PHE A 95 -13.02 12.67 -1.58
C PHE A 95 -14.15 11.81 -0.99
N TYR A 96 -13.87 11.20 0.15
CA TYR A 96 -14.86 10.48 0.94
C TYR A 96 -16.03 11.41 1.35
N PRO A 97 -17.29 10.92 1.37
CA PRO A 97 -17.72 9.53 1.14
C PRO A 97 -17.94 9.13 -0.32
N GLU A 98 -17.95 10.05 -1.27
CA GLU A 98 -18.24 9.74 -2.67
C GLU A 98 -17.08 9.05 -3.39
N GLY A 99 -15.85 9.33 -2.96
CA GLY A 99 -14.62 8.81 -3.55
C GLY A 99 -13.63 8.24 -2.52
N PRO A 100 -12.49 7.72 -2.99
CA PRO A 100 -11.58 6.94 -2.16
C PRO A 100 -10.63 7.78 -1.30
N ILE A 101 -10.49 9.08 -1.54
CA ILE A 101 -9.51 9.91 -0.85
C ILE A 101 -10.09 10.39 0.47
N PHE A 102 -9.47 10.00 1.58
CA PHE A 102 -9.80 10.53 2.89
C PHE A 102 -9.06 11.83 3.20
N GLY A 103 -7.87 12.01 2.63
CA GLY A 103 -7.10 13.24 2.76
C GLY A 103 -5.70 13.12 2.16
N TYR A 104 -4.92 14.18 2.28
CA TYR A 104 -3.54 14.20 1.80
C TYR A 104 -2.62 15.09 2.65
N GLY A 105 -1.32 14.91 2.50
CA GLY A 105 -0.31 15.70 3.20
C GLY A 105 1.08 15.54 2.62
N ILE A 106 2.06 16.18 3.25
CA ILE A 106 3.47 16.07 2.90
C ILE A 106 4.23 15.57 4.13
N ASN A 107 5.02 14.50 3.98
CA ASN A 107 5.83 13.97 5.08
C ASN A 107 7.18 14.71 5.21
N TYR A 108 7.97 14.34 6.22
CA TYR A 108 9.29 14.94 6.45
C TYR A 108 10.32 14.61 5.35
N LEU A 109 10.08 13.55 4.56
CA LEU A 109 10.89 13.18 3.39
C LEU A 109 10.53 14.01 2.14
N GLY A 110 9.55 14.91 2.25
CA GLY A 110 9.05 15.70 1.11
C GLY A 110 8.21 14.89 0.12
N CYS A 111 7.68 13.74 0.55
CA CYS A 111 6.74 12.94 -0.24
C CYS A 111 5.33 13.46 -0.03
N ILE A 112 4.55 13.52 -1.12
CA ILE A 112 3.11 13.69 -1.07
C ILE A 112 2.50 12.35 -0.64
N MET A 113 1.65 12.38 0.38
CA MET A 113 0.90 11.22 0.86
C MET A 113 -0.57 11.41 0.54
N ILE A 114 -1.17 10.46 -0.17
CA ILE A 114 -2.60 10.37 -0.42
C ILE A 114 -3.16 9.24 0.44
N PHE A 115 -4.05 9.56 1.37
CA PHE A 115 -4.68 8.60 2.26
C PHE A 115 -5.98 8.10 1.62
N LEU A 116 -6.05 6.78 1.45
CA LEU A 116 -7.17 6.09 0.86
C LEU A 116 -7.99 5.38 1.94
N ASP A 117 -9.31 5.39 1.78
CA ASP A 117 -10.19 4.49 2.52
C ASP A 117 -9.84 3.03 2.18
N GLU A 118 -9.66 2.21 3.22
CA GLU A 118 -9.36 0.79 3.09
C GLU A 118 -10.48 -0.01 2.39
N ASN A 119 -11.72 0.47 2.52
CA ASN A 119 -12.92 -0.24 2.09
C ASN A 119 -13.23 -0.03 0.60
N VAL A 120 -12.63 0.99 -0.02
CA VAL A 120 -12.83 1.25 -1.43
C VAL A 120 -11.83 0.41 -2.23
N SER A 121 -12.37 -0.58 -2.95
CA SER A 121 -11.62 -1.41 -3.89
C SER A 121 -11.33 -0.62 -5.17
N GLU A 122 -10.50 0.41 -5.05
CA GLU A 122 -10.02 1.12 -6.23
C GLU A 122 -8.93 0.33 -6.95
N ASP A 123 -9.02 0.35 -8.27
CA ASP A 123 -8.01 -0.23 -9.13
C ASP A 123 -6.84 0.74 -9.34
N ARG A 124 -5.83 0.25 -10.06
CA ARG A 124 -4.65 1.05 -10.38
C ARG A 124 -4.98 2.27 -11.25
N ALA A 125 -6.03 2.21 -12.07
CA ALA A 125 -6.41 3.30 -12.95
C ALA A 125 -6.90 4.52 -12.17
N THR A 126 -7.66 4.32 -11.08
CA THR A 126 -8.04 5.43 -10.19
C THR A 126 -6.81 6.12 -9.58
N MET A 127 -5.78 5.35 -9.20
CA MET A 127 -4.53 5.93 -8.68
C MET A 127 -3.77 6.71 -9.75
N ASP A 128 -3.74 6.19 -10.98
CA ASP A 128 -3.14 6.87 -12.13
C ASP A 128 -3.85 8.21 -12.40
N GLU A 129 -5.18 8.25 -12.34
CA GLU A 129 -5.98 9.47 -12.52
C GLU A 129 -5.71 10.52 -11.44
N ILE A 130 -5.72 10.10 -10.16
CA ILE A 130 -5.41 11.01 -9.04
C ILE A 130 -3.99 11.54 -9.18
N TYR A 131 -3.02 10.67 -9.49
CA TYR A 131 -1.64 11.07 -9.73
C TYR A 131 -1.53 12.09 -10.86
N GLN A 132 -2.21 11.85 -12.00
CA GLN A 132 -2.21 12.76 -13.14
C GLN A 132 -2.80 14.14 -12.80
N ILE A 133 -3.86 14.20 -11.98
CA ILE A 133 -4.42 15.47 -11.52
C ILE A 133 -3.36 16.24 -10.75
N ILE A 134 -2.73 15.61 -9.75
CA ILE A 134 -1.68 16.25 -8.94
C ILE A 134 -0.50 16.69 -9.82
N ASP A 135 -0.03 15.83 -10.73
CA ASP A 135 1.06 16.15 -11.65
C ASP A 135 0.71 17.28 -12.63
N SER A 136 -0.54 17.37 -13.09
CA SER A 136 -0.98 18.42 -14.02
C SER A 136 -0.95 19.82 -13.38
N HIS A 137 -1.18 19.90 -12.06
CA HIS A 137 -1.08 21.12 -11.28
C HIS A 137 0.33 21.43 -10.79
N ALA A 138 1.25 20.50 -11.02
CA ALA A 138 2.65 20.62 -10.70
C ALA A 138 3.33 21.58 -11.71
N ASN A 139 3.29 22.88 -11.40
CA ASN A 139 3.95 23.90 -12.21
C ASN A 139 5.47 23.74 -12.12
N ALA A 140 6.13 23.29 -13.19
CA ALA A 140 7.58 23.39 -13.31
C ALA A 140 8.10 23.40 -14.75
N THR A 141 9.23 24.07 -14.89
CA THR A 141 10.08 24.18 -16.08
C THR A 141 11.10 23.03 -16.20
N GLU A 142 11.24 22.17 -15.18
CA GLU A 142 12.20 21.06 -15.15
C GLU A 142 11.54 19.76 -14.63
N PRO A 143 12.01 18.58 -15.06
CA PRO A 143 11.61 17.31 -14.46
C PRO A 143 11.93 17.29 -12.95
N GLY A 144 11.11 16.59 -12.17
CA GLY A 144 11.36 16.44 -10.74
C GLY A 144 11.06 15.09 -10.18
N ASN A 145 11.39 14.98 -8.90
CA ASN A 145 11.49 13.73 -8.17
C ASN A 145 10.66 13.78 -6.87
N THR A 146 9.59 14.58 -6.80
CA THR A 146 8.73 14.52 -5.61
C THR A 146 7.89 13.24 -5.67
N PRO A 147 8.06 12.31 -4.71
CA PRO A 147 7.30 11.07 -4.71
C PRO A 147 5.85 11.32 -4.26
N VAL A 148 4.91 10.62 -4.87
CA VAL A 148 3.52 10.47 -4.42
C VAL A 148 3.32 9.05 -3.93
N LEU A 149 2.89 8.92 -2.68
CA LEU A 149 2.63 7.65 -2.03
C LEU A 149 1.13 7.55 -1.76
N PHE A 150 0.51 6.48 -2.26
CA PHE A 150 -0.86 6.12 -1.94
C PHE A 150 -0.86 5.15 -0.77
N ILE A 151 -1.56 5.52 0.28
CA ILE A 151 -1.48 4.88 1.59
C ILE A 151 -2.89 4.41 1.96
N ARG A 152 -3.07 3.09 2.14
CA ARG A 152 -4.33 2.54 2.65
C ARG A 152 -4.28 2.59 4.17
N ASN A 153 -5.11 3.43 4.79
CA ASN A 153 -5.10 3.55 6.24
C ASN A 153 -6.37 2.95 6.87
N PRO A 154 -6.27 1.83 7.59
CA PRO A 154 -7.40 1.24 8.34
C PRO A 154 -7.88 2.11 9.52
N GLN A 155 -7.08 3.09 9.96
CA GLN A 155 -7.31 3.81 11.23
C GLN A 155 -8.08 5.12 11.08
N PHE A 156 -8.44 5.54 9.86
CA PHE A 156 -9.27 6.71 9.63
C PHE A 156 -10.76 6.38 9.45
N GLN A 157 -11.26 5.33 10.12
CA GLN A 157 -12.65 5.35 10.60
C GLN A 157 -12.74 6.49 11.63
N LEU A 158 -12.82 7.74 11.18
CA LEU A 158 -13.30 8.80 12.04
C LEU A 158 -14.70 8.39 12.48
N ASP A 159 -14.90 8.35 13.80
CA ASP A 159 -16.20 8.38 14.44
C ASP A 159 -17.01 9.57 13.90
N MET A 160 -17.61 9.42 12.71
CA MET A 160 -18.60 10.35 12.17
C MET A 160 -19.97 10.16 12.82
N GLU A 161 -20.05 9.34 13.89
CA GLU A 161 -21.27 9.18 14.70
C GLU A 161 -21.49 10.32 15.71
N LYS A 162 -20.63 11.34 15.79
CA LYS A 162 -20.85 12.49 16.68
C LYS A 162 -20.41 13.83 16.10
N VAL A 163 -21.21 14.40 15.20
CA VAL A 163 -21.38 15.86 15.06
C VAL A 163 -22.85 16.18 14.93
#